data_AF-H3NCG2-F1
#
_entry.id   AF-H3NCG2-F1
#
_cell.length_a   1.000
_cell.length_b   1.000
_cell.length_c   1.000
_cell.angle_alpha   90.00
_cell.angle_beta   90.00
_cell.angle_gamma   90.00
#
_symmetry.space_group_name_H-M   'P 1'
#
loop_
_entity.id
_entity.type
_entity.pdbx_description
1 polymer ?
#
loop_
_entity_poly.entity_id
_entity_poly.type
_entity_poly.pdbx_seq_one_letter_code
_entity_poly.pdbx_strand_id
1 'polypeptide(L)'
;MKNYMKSEFRRLRKKKVGYVVLLLGIALLVGAAFGLDFMSQRELEFPYATNMFYYSSIFVAPNFLLMLTGTLAIVLLGRDRDLISVSIGFGVNRSHIFWGKYFVTLINFLIIGAIFFGVAYASGEMIVPNTEVEHLHRFINNSLNLLPILLSALTVTYVTAILFNSEISAFILILLIYRVINYASNAIIGILPQSEPVFDYLPGTLFSELPANYLTGNVQLEYVHWGINLGIILVFLLLGSLLYRRKSY
;
A
#
# COMPACT_ATOMS: atom_id res chain seq x y z
N MET A 1 8.46 -19.54 17.07
CA MET A 1 8.04 -18.32 16.35
C MET A 1 8.29 -17.01 17.10
N LYS A 2 7.81 -16.85 18.35
CA LYS A 2 7.91 -15.59 19.13
C LYS A 2 9.32 -15.02 19.26
N ASN A 3 10.32 -15.86 19.56
CA ASN A 3 11.71 -15.42 19.70
C ASN A 3 12.30 -14.90 18.38
N TYR A 4 11.95 -15.55 17.27
CA TYR A 4 12.37 -15.13 15.92
C TYR A 4 11.71 -13.81 15.50
N MET A 5 10.41 -13.62 15.79
CA MET A 5 9.76 -12.33 15.55
C MET A 5 10.41 -11.21 16.38
N LYS A 6 10.76 -11.47 17.65
CA LYS A 6 11.45 -10.50 18.52
C LYS A 6 12.84 -10.13 17.99
N SER A 7 13.60 -11.06 17.40
CA SER A 7 14.87 -10.73 16.74
C SER A 7 14.65 -9.90 15.48
N GLU A 8 13.66 -10.23 14.65
CA GLU A 8 13.34 -9.46 13.45
C GLU A 8 12.89 -8.03 13.76
N PHE A 9 12.05 -7.83 14.78
CA PHE A 9 11.67 -6.49 15.25
C PHE A 9 12.87 -5.67 15.75
N ARG A 10 13.85 -6.32 16.38
CA ARG A 10 15.09 -5.63 16.81
C ARG A 10 15.98 -5.28 15.63
N ARG A 11 16.05 -6.15 14.62
CA ARG A 11 16.78 -5.90 13.37
C ARG A 11 16.24 -4.67 12.67
N LEU A 12 14.91 -4.57 12.49
CA LEU A 12 14.28 -3.46 11.79
C LEU A 12 14.44 -2.12 12.50
N ARG A 13 14.28 -2.08 13.82
CA ARG A 13 14.51 -0.86 14.61
C ARG A 13 15.93 -0.30 14.50
N LYS A 14 16.92 -1.13 14.19
CA LYS A 14 18.31 -0.67 13.97
C LYS A 14 18.56 -0.16 12.55
N LYS A 15 17.68 -0.44 11.58
CA LYS A 15 17.87 0.00 10.20
C LYS A 15 17.38 1.42 10.01
N LYS A 16 18.31 2.34 9.74
CA LYS A 16 18.03 3.76 9.49
C LYS A 16 17.14 3.99 8.26
N VAL A 17 17.23 3.12 7.25
CA VAL A 17 16.51 3.27 5.97
C VAL A 17 15.00 3.41 6.17
N GLY A 18 14.39 2.64 7.08
CA GLY A 18 12.94 2.76 7.35
C GLY A 18 12.54 4.12 7.90
N TYR A 19 13.35 4.69 8.80
CA TYR A 19 13.14 6.03 9.34
C TYR A 19 13.32 7.12 8.28
N VAL A 20 14.29 6.95 7.38
CA VAL A 20 14.52 7.90 6.27
C VAL A 20 13.31 7.92 5.33
N VAL A 21 12.78 6.76 4.94
CA VAL A 21 11.58 6.69 4.09
C VAL A 21 10.37 7.32 4.79
N LEU A 22 10.20 7.07 6.09
CA LEU A 22 9.12 7.67 6.88
C LEU A 22 9.24 9.20 6.95
N LEU A 23 10.42 9.72 7.28
CA LEU A 23 10.67 11.16 7.36
C LEU A 23 10.48 11.86 6.00
N LEU A 24 11.00 11.27 4.92
CA LEU A 24 10.83 11.80 3.57
C LEU A 24 9.34 11.83 3.17
N GLY A 25 8.61 10.75 3.43
CA GLY A 25 7.17 10.71 3.12
C GLY A 25 6.37 11.74 3.93
N ILE A 26 6.69 11.92 5.22
CA ILE A 26 6.05 12.94 6.06
C ILE A 26 6.36 14.34 5.53
N ALA A 27 7.63 14.60 5.19
CA ALA A 27 8.04 15.87 4.62
C ALA A 27 7.32 16.18 3.30
N LEU A 28 7.07 15.17 2.46
CA LEU A 28 6.29 15.33 1.22
C LEU A 28 4.82 15.65 1.50
N LEU A 29 4.17 14.96 2.45
CA LEU A 29 2.77 15.24 2.82
C LEU A 29 2.61 16.66 3.37
N VAL A 30 3.45 17.01 4.35
CA VAL A 30 3.43 18.34 4.98
C VAL A 30 3.81 19.41 3.95
N GLY A 31 4.82 19.16 3.13
CA GLY A 31 5.24 20.06 2.05
C GLY A 31 4.16 20.30 1.00
N ALA A 32 3.37 19.27 0.66
CA ALA A 32 2.22 19.42 -0.23
C ALA A 32 1.13 20.32 0.39
N ALA A 33 0.83 20.15 1.69
CA ALA A 33 -0.13 21.01 2.38
C ALA A 33 0.33 22.48 2.42
N PHE A 34 1.59 22.73 2.78
CA PHE A 34 2.18 24.08 2.74
C PHE A 34 2.20 24.67 1.33
N GLY A 35 2.45 23.85 0.30
CA GLY A 35 2.41 24.29 -1.08
C GLY A 35 1.03 24.81 -1.48
N LEU A 36 -0.04 24.14 -1.04
CA LEU A 36 -1.42 24.58 -1.30
C LEU A 36 -1.78 25.85 -0.53
N ASP A 37 -1.43 25.93 0.75
CA ASP A 37 -1.62 27.15 1.56
C ASP A 37 -0.86 28.35 0.97
N PHE A 38 0.40 28.16 0.58
CA PHE A 38 1.20 29.21 -0.04
C PHE A 38 0.57 29.73 -1.35
N MET A 39 0.04 28.85 -2.20
CA MET A 39 -0.65 29.26 -3.43
C MET A 39 -1.97 29.98 -3.13
N SER A 40 -2.71 29.54 -2.11
CA SER A 40 -3.95 30.18 -1.67
C SER A 40 -3.77 31.65 -1.28
N GLN A 41 -2.59 32.01 -0.77
CA GLN A 41 -2.27 33.38 -0.36
C GLN A 41 -1.82 34.26 -1.54
N ARG A 42 -1.41 33.66 -2.67
CA ARG A 42 -0.84 34.36 -3.83
C ARG A 42 -1.85 34.61 -4.93
N GLU A 43 -2.80 33.71 -5.10
CA GLU A 43 -3.86 33.79 -6.09
C GLU A 43 -5.20 33.93 -5.39
N LEU A 44 -5.93 35.01 -5.68
CA LEU A 44 -7.16 35.41 -4.96
C LEU A 44 -8.27 34.33 -5.02
N GLU A 45 -8.17 33.35 -5.92
CA GLU A 45 -9.14 32.28 -6.16
C GLU A 45 -8.46 30.97 -6.61
N PHE A 46 -7.39 30.51 -5.93
CA PHE A 46 -6.76 29.24 -6.29
C PHE A 46 -7.74 28.06 -6.07
N PRO A 47 -8.20 27.35 -7.11
CA PRO A 47 -9.30 26.38 -7.00
C PRO A 47 -8.92 25.11 -6.23
N TYR A 48 -7.62 24.89 -6.02
CA TYR A 48 -7.07 23.72 -5.35
C TYR A 48 -6.66 23.97 -3.90
N ALA A 49 -6.85 25.19 -3.37
CA ALA A 49 -6.61 25.55 -1.97
C ALA A 49 -7.69 24.98 -1.04
N THR A 50 -7.98 23.68 -1.14
CA THR A 50 -9.03 23.02 -0.38
C THR A 50 -8.53 21.72 0.23
N ASN A 51 -9.02 21.42 1.44
CA ASN A 51 -8.74 20.17 2.13
C ASN A 51 -9.17 18.97 1.27
N MET A 52 -10.28 19.11 0.55
CA MET A 52 -10.78 18.11 -0.39
C MET A 52 -9.76 17.78 -1.49
N PHE A 53 -9.17 18.80 -2.13
CA PHE A 53 -8.15 18.56 -3.14
C PHE A 53 -6.91 17.89 -2.54
N TYR A 54 -6.44 18.40 -1.39
CA TYR A 54 -5.29 17.83 -0.68
C TYR A 54 -5.50 16.34 -0.36
N TYR A 55 -6.63 15.98 0.24
CA TYR A 55 -6.96 14.58 0.54
C TYR A 55 -7.16 13.74 -0.71
N SER A 56 -7.79 14.28 -1.77
CA SER A 56 -7.94 13.57 -3.04
C SER A 56 -6.59 13.21 -3.65
N SER A 57 -5.59 14.08 -3.52
CA SER A 57 -4.25 13.90 -4.11
C SER A 57 -3.53 12.64 -3.60
N ILE A 58 -3.83 12.23 -2.36
CA ILE A 58 -3.32 10.99 -1.76
C ILE A 58 -3.83 9.78 -2.55
N PHE A 59 -5.08 9.81 -2.99
CA PHE A 59 -5.72 8.74 -3.75
C PHE A 59 -5.40 8.80 -5.25
N VAL A 60 -5.22 9.99 -5.81
CA VAL A 60 -5.01 10.25 -7.26
C VAL A 60 -3.71 9.64 -7.81
N ALA A 61 -2.76 9.25 -6.95
CA ALA A 61 -1.48 8.65 -7.36
C ALA A 61 -1.37 7.14 -7.03
N PRO A 62 -2.20 6.25 -7.62
CA PRO A 62 -2.22 4.83 -7.28
C PRO A 62 -0.88 4.15 -7.58
N ASN A 63 -0.21 4.52 -8.68
CA ASN A 63 1.12 4.00 -9.01
C ASN A 63 2.15 4.34 -7.92
N PHE A 64 2.15 5.59 -7.44
CA PHE A 64 3.06 6.03 -6.41
C PHE A 64 2.81 5.28 -5.09
N LEU A 65 1.55 5.12 -4.70
CA LEU A 65 1.17 4.32 -3.53
C LEU A 65 1.59 2.85 -3.63
N LEU A 66 1.45 2.22 -4.80
CA LEU A 66 1.92 0.84 -5.03
C LEU A 66 3.44 0.75 -4.92
N MET A 67 4.16 1.68 -5.54
CA MET A 67 5.62 1.71 -5.49
C MET A 67 6.14 1.97 -4.07
N LEU A 68 5.49 2.87 -3.34
CA LEU A 68 5.80 3.16 -1.93
C LEU A 68 5.53 1.93 -1.05
N THR A 69 4.38 1.28 -1.23
CA THR A 69 4.02 0.05 -0.52
C THR A 69 5.00 -1.08 -0.81
N GLY A 70 5.35 -1.29 -2.08
CA GLY A 70 6.32 -2.30 -2.48
C GLY A 70 7.72 -2.01 -1.93
N THR A 71 8.16 -0.75 -1.97
CA THR A 71 9.44 -0.30 -1.41
C THR A 71 9.48 -0.54 0.10
N LEU A 72 8.43 -0.15 0.82
CA LEU A 72 8.30 -0.41 2.26
C LEU A 72 8.36 -1.92 2.56
N ALA A 73 7.61 -2.74 1.82
CA ALA A 73 7.63 -4.19 1.99
C ALA A 73 9.03 -4.79 1.77
N ILE A 74 9.78 -4.32 0.75
CA ILE A 74 11.15 -4.77 0.48
C ILE A 74 12.12 -4.32 1.58
N VAL A 75 12.05 -3.05 2.00
CA VAL A 75 12.89 -2.51 3.09
C VAL A 75 12.63 -3.26 4.39
N LEU A 76 11.37 -3.55 4.71
CA LEU A 76 10.95 -4.28 5.90
C LEU A 76 11.25 -5.79 5.83
N LEU A 77 11.21 -6.39 4.64
CA LEU A 77 11.72 -7.74 4.43
C LEU A 77 13.24 -7.79 4.69
N GLY A 78 13.95 -6.77 4.20
CA GLY A 78 15.38 -6.56 4.32
C GLY A 78 16.21 -7.46 3.40
N ARG A 79 17.34 -6.93 2.92
CA ARG A 79 18.27 -7.62 2.01
C ARG A 79 19.07 -8.78 2.60
N ASP A 80 18.84 -9.13 3.86
CA ASP A 80 19.56 -10.18 4.59
C ASP A 80 19.08 -11.59 4.20
N ARG A 81 18.87 -11.81 2.90
CA ARG A 81 18.37 -13.08 2.37
C ARG A 81 19.42 -14.18 2.46
N ASP A 82 20.69 -13.81 2.45
CA ASP A 82 21.82 -14.72 2.66
C ASP A 82 21.89 -15.25 4.11
N LEU A 83 21.30 -14.54 5.08
CA LEU A 83 21.18 -15.02 6.46
C LEU A 83 20.05 -16.04 6.64
N ILE A 84 19.22 -16.27 5.62
CA ILE A 84 18.15 -17.26 5.67
C ILE A 84 18.73 -18.67 5.61
N SER A 85 19.72 -18.93 4.74
CA SER A 85 20.39 -20.24 4.67
C SER A 85 21.10 -20.57 5.98
N VAL A 86 21.76 -19.58 6.59
CA VAL A 86 22.39 -19.69 7.91
C VAL A 86 21.36 -20.01 8.99
N SER A 87 20.22 -19.31 9.01
CA SER A 87 19.14 -19.58 9.99
C SER A 87 18.56 -20.98 9.84
N ILE A 88 18.46 -21.50 8.61
CA ILE A 88 18.04 -22.87 8.34
C ILE A 88 19.11 -23.86 8.83
N GLY A 89 20.40 -23.57 8.62
CA GLY A 89 21.52 -24.36 9.13
C GLY A 89 21.55 -24.47 10.66
N PHE A 90 21.10 -23.42 11.37
CA PHE A 90 20.91 -23.44 12.83
C PHE A 90 19.58 -24.06 13.29
N GLY A 91 18.84 -24.75 12.41
CA GLY A 91 17.65 -25.52 12.76
C GLY A 91 16.34 -24.73 12.81
N VAL A 92 16.30 -23.48 12.33
CA VAL A 92 15.03 -22.73 12.26
C VAL A 92 14.19 -23.24 11.10
N ASN A 93 13.00 -23.77 11.40
CA ASN A 93 12.06 -24.25 10.38
C ASN A 93 11.64 -23.11 9.42
N ARG A 94 11.71 -23.40 8.12
CA ARG A 94 11.37 -22.49 7.00
C ARG A 94 10.00 -21.84 7.16
N SER A 95 8.99 -22.59 7.62
CA SER A 95 7.64 -22.05 7.86
C SER A 95 7.65 -20.93 8.91
N HIS A 96 8.47 -21.06 9.96
CA HIS A 96 8.61 -20.01 10.97
C HIS A 96 9.32 -18.77 10.45
N ILE A 97 10.27 -18.93 9.54
CA ILE A 97 10.97 -17.81 8.88
C ILE A 97 9.98 -17.03 8.01
N PHE A 98 9.21 -17.73 7.17
CA PHE A 98 8.23 -17.13 6.28
C PHE A 98 7.15 -16.37 7.06
N TRP A 99 6.45 -17.02 7.99
CA TRP A 99 5.39 -16.36 8.75
C TRP A 99 5.93 -15.29 9.69
N GLY A 100 7.07 -15.54 10.33
CA GLY A 100 7.70 -14.57 11.23
C GLY A 100 8.09 -13.27 10.52
N LYS A 101 8.71 -13.34 9.34
CA LYS A 101 9.05 -12.14 8.56
C LYS A 101 7.81 -11.44 8.03
N TYR A 102 6.81 -12.19 7.56
CA TYR A 102 5.55 -11.60 7.09
C TYR A 102 4.84 -10.80 8.18
N PHE A 103 4.59 -11.38 9.35
CA PHE A 103 3.89 -10.69 10.44
C PHE A 103 4.66 -9.46 10.95
N VAL A 104 5.99 -9.55 11.04
CA VAL A 104 6.81 -8.40 11.43
C VAL A 104 6.69 -7.29 10.37
N THR A 105 6.75 -7.64 9.08
CA THR A 105 6.58 -6.67 7.97
C THR A 105 5.19 -6.03 8.03
N LEU A 106 4.14 -6.84 8.17
CA LEU A 106 2.76 -6.40 8.26
C LEU A 106 2.52 -5.43 9.43
N ILE A 107 2.99 -5.77 10.64
CA ILE A 107 2.81 -4.90 11.81
C ILE A 107 3.52 -3.56 11.62
N ASN A 108 4.76 -3.57 11.13
CA ASN A 108 5.49 -2.31 10.88
C ASN A 108 4.83 -1.50 9.77
N PHE A 109 4.33 -2.14 8.72
CA PHE A 109 3.59 -1.48 7.66
C PHE A 109 2.31 -0.80 8.18
N LEU A 110 1.52 -1.48 9.03
CA LEU A 110 0.32 -0.91 9.64
C LEU A 110 0.65 0.30 10.53
N ILE A 111 1.72 0.23 11.32
CA ILE A 111 2.18 1.36 12.15
C ILE A 111 2.58 2.55 11.27
N ILE A 112 3.41 2.31 10.24
CA ILE A 112 3.86 3.35 9.31
C ILE A 112 2.67 3.95 8.54
N GLY A 113 1.75 3.12 8.07
CA GLY A 113 0.52 3.55 7.40
C GLY A 113 -0.34 4.43 8.30
N ALA A 114 -0.57 4.03 9.55
CA ALA A 114 -1.32 4.82 10.52
C ALA A 114 -0.66 6.19 10.77
N ILE A 115 0.67 6.25 10.84
CA ILE A 115 1.40 7.52 10.95
C ILE A 115 1.19 8.37 9.68
N PHE A 116 1.30 7.79 8.48
CA PHE A 116 1.07 8.53 7.24
C PHE A 116 -0.35 9.08 7.11
N PHE A 117 -1.37 8.26 7.38
CA PHE A 117 -2.76 8.72 7.35
C PHE A 117 -3.04 9.77 8.43
N GLY A 118 -2.49 9.62 9.64
CA GLY A 118 -2.62 10.58 10.72
C GLY A 118 -1.96 11.92 10.40
N VAL A 119 -0.74 11.91 9.86
CA VAL A 119 -0.02 13.10 9.41
C VAL A 119 -0.73 13.76 8.23
N ALA A 120 -1.21 12.98 7.27
CA ALA A 120 -1.98 13.49 6.15
C ALA A 120 -3.21 14.26 6.65
N TYR A 121 -4.03 13.63 7.49
CA TYR A 121 -5.20 14.27 8.08
C TYR A 121 -4.84 15.53 8.87
N ALA A 122 -3.87 15.45 9.78
CA ALA A 122 -3.46 16.61 10.59
C ALA A 122 -2.95 17.77 9.72
N SER A 123 -2.21 17.49 8.66
CA SER A 123 -1.70 18.52 7.74
C SER A 123 -2.82 19.18 6.96
N GLY A 124 -3.81 18.40 6.49
CA GLY A 124 -4.98 18.95 5.81
C GLY A 124 -5.79 19.87 6.72
N GLU A 125 -6.08 19.44 7.95
CA GLU A 125 -6.89 20.24 8.88
C GLU A 125 -6.16 21.47 9.45
N MET A 126 -4.84 21.38 9.68
CA MET A 126 -4.10 22.45 10.37
C MET A 126 -3.48 23.48 9.42
N ILE A 127 -3.16 23.09 8.19
CA ILE A 127 -2.40 23.94 7.26
C ILE A 127 -3.29 24.45 6.13
N VAL A 128 -4.13 23.59 5.55
CA VAL A 128 -4.92 23.94 4.37
C VAL A 128 -6.21 24.69 4.80
N PRO A 129 -6.62 25.75 4.08
CA PRO A 129 -7.85 26.47 4.38
C PRO A 129 -9.08 25.56 4.31
N ASN A 130 -9.80 25.47 5.44
CA ASN A 130 -10.89 24.52 5.61
C ASN A 130 -12.18 25.05 4.94
N THR A 131 -12.61 24.41 3.84
CA THR A 131 -13.73 24.88 3.02
C THR A 131 -15.03 24.07 3.14
N GLU A 132 -15.03 22.86 3.74
CA GLU A 132 -16.28 22.10 3.97
C GLU A 132 -16.30 21.36 5.31
N VAL A 133 -17.50 20.93 5.74
CA VAL A 133 -17.77 20.43 7.11
C VAL A 133 -17.62 18.90 7.23
N GLU A 134 -17.57 18.13 6.13
CA GLU A 134 -17.75 16.67 6.15
C GLU A 134 -16.55 15.84 5.63
N HIS A 135 -15.34 16.38 5.70
CA HIS A 135 -14.13 15.77 5.12
C HIS A 135 -13.64 14.51 5.86
N LEU A 136 -13.77 14.48 7.18
CA LEU A 136 -13.23 13.40 8.02
C LEU A 136 -13.86 12.04 7.69
N HIS A 137 -15.19 11.98 7.62
CA HIS A 137 -15.90 10.73 7.35
C HIS A 137 -15.58 10.18 5.96
N ARG A 138 -15.55 11.06 4.94
CA ARG A 138 -15.15 10.71 3.58
C ARG A 138 -13.70 10.22 3.54
N PHE A 139 -12.78 10.89 4.24
CA PHE A 139 -11.37 10.50 4.26
C PHE A 139 -11.16 9.15 4.94
N ILE A 140 -11.80 8.92 6.08
CA ILE A 140 -11.74 7.64 6.79
C ILE A 140 -12.28 6.51 5.92
N ASN A 141 -13.49 6.66 5.35
CA ASN A 141 -14.10 5.59 4.57
C ASN A 141 -13.28 5.25 3.33
N ASN A 142 -12.78 6.26 2.61
CA ASN A 142 -11.94 6.02 1.43
C ASN A 142 -10.60 5.39 1.80
N SER A 143 -10.03 5.77 2.95
CA SER A 143 -8.82 5.15 3.49
C SER A 143 -9.05 3.69 3.91
N LEU A 144 -10.23 3.36 4.44
CA LEU A 144 -10.62 2.00 4.77
C LEU A 144 -10.87 1.13 3.53
N ASN A 145 -11.34 1.71 2.43
CA ASN A 145 -11.43 1.04 1.12
C ASN A 145 -10.05 0.84 0.48
N LEU A 146 -9.12 1.79 0.68
CA LEU A 146 -7.73 1.70 0.22
C LEU A 146 -6.92 0.64 0.98
N LEU A 147 -7.13 0.52 2.30
CA LEU A 147 -6.37 -0.36 3.17
C LEU A 147 -6.25 -1.82 2.66
N PRO A 148 -7.33 -2.53 2.30
CA PRO A 148 -7.22 -3.90 1.82
C PRO A 148 -6.39 -4.01 0.53
N ILE A 149 -6.45 -3.02 -0.37
CA ILE A 149 -5.63 -2.94 -1.59
C ILE A 149 -4.13 -2.82 -1.25
N LEU A 150 -3.80 -1.99 -0.27
CA LEU A 150 -2.40 -1.84 0.16
C LEU A 150 -1.87 -3.10 0.86
N LEU A 151 -2.72 -3.79 1.64
CA LEU A 151 -2.36 -5.04 2.31
C LEU A 151 -2.12 -6.19 1.31
N SER A 152 -2.95 -6.29 0.28
CA SER A 152 -2.77 -7.27 -0.79
C SER A 152 -1.54 -6.95 -1.63
N ALA A 153 -1.29 -5.69 -1.98
CA ALA A 153 -0.06 -5.26 -2.64
C ALA A 153 1.20 -5.58 -1.81
N LEU A 154 1.19 -5.31 -0.50
CA LEU A 154 2.28 -5.69 0.41
C LEU A 154 2.52 -7.20 0.40
N THR A 155 1.45 -7.98 0.45
CA THR A 155 1.53 -9.45 0.48
C THR A 155 2.11 -9.99 -0.82
N VAL A 156 1.62 -9.51 -1.95
CA VAL A 156 2.15 -9.84 -3.28
C VAL A 156 3.63 -9.49 -3.37
N THR A 157 4.03 -8.30 -2.90
CA THR A 157 5.43 -7.88 -2.88
C THR A 157 6.27 -8.85 -2.06
N TYR A 158 5.83 -9.12 -0.83
CA TYR A 158 6.54 -9.96 0.13
C TYR A 158 6.76 -11.37 -0.42
N VAL A 159 5.70 -12.02 -0.89
CA VAL A 159 5.73 -13.39 -1.40
C VAL A 159 6.60 -13.48 -2.66
N THR A 160 6.44 -12.56 -3.60
CA THR A 160 7.22 -12.56 -4.84
C THR A 160 8.70 -12.32 -4.54
N ALA A 161 9.01 -11.31 -3.73
CA ALA A 161 10.38 -10.95 -3.41
C ALA A 161 11.13 -12.06 -2.66
N ILE A 162 10.44 -12.78 -1.75
CA ILE A 162 11.07 -13.88 -1.01
C ILE A 162 11.20 -15.16 -1.84
N LEU A 163 10.26 -15.45 -2.75
CA LEU A 163 10.31 -16.63 -3.61
C LEU A 163 11.34 -16.48 -4.73
N PHE A 164 11.30 -15.40 -5.49
CA PHE A 164 12.17 -15.21 -6.66
C PHE A 164 13.53 -14.58 -6.34
N ASN A 165 13.75 -14.17 -5.09
CA ASN A 165 14.94 -13.42 -4.70
C ASN A 165 15.16 -12.16 -5.56
N SER A 166 14.10 -11.57 -6.11
CA SER A 166 14.18 -10.40 -6.98
C SER A 166 13.18 -9.32 -6.56
N GLU A 167 13.71 -8.13 -6.28
CA GLU A 167 12.92 -6.92 -6.01
C GLU A 167 12.15 -6.51 -7.27
N ILE A 168 12.77 -6.63 -8.44
CA ILE A 168 12.19 -6.28 -9.75
C ILE A 168 10.97 -7.16 -10.05
N SER A 169 11.05 -8.47 -9.82
CA SER A 169 9.90 -9.36 -10.04
C SER A 169 8.70 -8.98 -9.18
N ALA A 170 8.94 -8.51 -7.95
CA ALA A 170 7.88 -8.08 -7.06
C ALA A 170 7.17 -6.83 -7.60
N PHE A 171 7.93 -5.82 -8.05
CA PHE A 171 7.35 -4.62 -8.67
C PHE A 171 6.59 -4.93 -9.96
N ILE A 172 7.14 -5.77 -10.84
CA ILE A 172 6.45 -6.20 -12.07
C ILE A 172 5.11 -6.84 -11.72
N LEU A 173 5.06 -7.73 -10.73
CA LEU A 173 3.85 -8.48 -10.41
C LEU A 173 2.77 -7.60 -9.78
N ILE A 174 3.14 -6.63 -8.94
CA ILE A 174 2.19 -5.66 -8.38
C ILE A 174 1.63 -4.78 -9.49
N LEU A 175 2.49 -4.22 -10.36
CA LEU A 175 2.03 -3.41 -11.49
C LEU A 175 1.14 -4.21 -12.44
N LEU A 176 1.46 -5.49 -12.66
CA LEU A 176 0.65 -6.37 -13.48
C LEU A 176 -0.76 -6.52 -12.90
N ILE A 177 -0.88 -6.87 -11.61
CA ILE A 177 -2.17 -7.12 -10.94
C ILE A 177 -3.03 -5.86 -10.85
N TYR A 178 -2.45 -4.74 -10.44
CA TYR A 178 -3.23 -3.53 -10.12
C TYR A 178 -3.32 -2.53 -11.28
N ARG A 179 -2.55 -2.70 -12.37
CA ARG A 179 -2.54 -1.74 -13.49
C ARG A 179 -2.69 -2.41 -14.84
N VAL A 180 -1.75 -3.30 -15.22
CA VAL A 180 -1.71 -3.86 -16.58
C VAL A 180 -2.99 -4.64 -16.90
N ILE A 181 -3.46 -5.47 -15.97
CA ILE A 181 -4.71 -6.21 -16.15
C ILE A 181 -5.89 -5.25 -16.33
N ASN A 182 -6.01 -4.20 -15.51
CA ASN A 182 -7.10 -3.22 -15.65
C ASN A 182 -7.05 -2.50 -17.02
N TYR A 183 -5.88 -2.04 -17.46
CA TYR A 183 -5.73 -1.45 -18.80
C TYR A 183 -6.15 -2.41 -19.92
N ALA A 184 -5.74 -3.68 -19.84
CA ALA A 184 -6.14 -4.69 -20.81
C ALA A 184 -7.65 -4.96 -20.78
N SER A 185 -8.25 -5.01 -19.60
CA SER A 185 -9.70 -5.19 -19.41
C SER A 185 -10.50 -4.06 -20.04
N ASN A 186 -10.10 -2.80 -19.86
CA ASN A 186 -10.78 -1.67 -20.49
C ASN A 186 -10.77 -1.75 -22.02
N ALA A 187 -9.68 -2.25 -22.62
CA ALA A 187 -9.63 -2.49 -24.06
C ALA A 187 -10.59 -3.62 -24.48
N ILE A 188 -10.74 -4.66 -23.66
CA ILE A 188 -11.68 -5.77 -23.92
C ILE A 188 -13.13 -5.32 -23.78
N ILE A 189 -13.47 -4.50 -22.78
CA ILE A 189 -14.82 -3.94 -22.60
C ILE A 189 -15.25 -3.13 -23.83
N GLY A 190 -14.33 -2.36 -24.41
CA GLY A 190 -14.58 -1.61 -25.65
C GLY A 190 -14.95 -2.51 -26.85
N ILE A 191 -14.53 -3.77 -26.85
CA ILE A 191 -14.86 -4.76 -27.88
C ILE A 191 -16.08 -5.61 -27.49
N LEU A 192 -16.21 -5.96 -26.21
CA LEU A 192 -17.22 -6.84 -25.65
C LEU A 192 -17.82 -6.20 -24.38
N PRO A 193 -18.80 -5.29 -24.51
CA PRO A 193 -19.36 -4.57 -23.38
C PRO A 193 -19.98 -5.48 -22.30
N GLN A 194 -20.49 -6.66 -22.69
CA GLN A 194 -21.05 -7.63 -21.74
C GLN A 194 -20.03 -8.18 -20.71
N SER A 195 -18.74 -7.94 -20.92
CA SER A 195 -17.67 -8.35 -19.98
C SER A 195 -17.45 -7.38 -18.83
N GLU A 196 -18.03 -6.18 -18.89
CA GLU A 196 -17.89 -5.11 -17.88
C GLU A 196 -18.16 -5.60 -16.44
N PRO A 197 -19.26 -6.33 -16.14
CA PRO A 197 -19.56 -6.73 -14.76
C PRO A 197 -18.49 -7.66 -14.14
N VAL A 198 -17.68 -8.33 -14.95
CA VAL A 198 -16.59 -9.18 -14.44
C VAL A 198 -15.35 -8.34 -14.12
N PHE A 199 -15.11 -7.28 -14.88
CA PHE A 199 -13.90 -6.46 -14.77
C PHE A 199 -14.01 -5.33 -13.73
N ASP A 200 -15.22 -4.95 -13.33
CA ASP A 200 -15.45 -4.00 -12.22
C ASP A 200 -14.82 -4.49 -10.91
N TYR A 201 -14.79 -5.80 -10.72
CA TYR A 201 -14.22 -6.45 -9.55
C TYR A 201 -12.68 -6.57 -9.59
N LEU A 202 -12.01 -6.08 -10.63
CA LEU A 202 -10.55 -6.14 -10.67
C LEU A 202 -9.95 -5.19 -9.62
N PRO A 203 -8.88 -5.62 -8.91
CA PRO A 203 -8.22 -4.78 -7.92
C PRO A 203 -7.73 -3.44 -8.48
N GLY A 204 -7.37 -3.42 -9.76
CA GLY A 204 -6.97 -2.20 -10.44
C GLY A 204 -8.11 -1.24 -10.71
N THR A 205 -9.32 -1.74 -10.99
CA THR A 205 -10.54 -0.94 -11.20
C THR A 205 -10.99 -0.32 -9.89
N LEU A 206 -11.12 -1.16 -8.87
CA LEU A 206 -11.40 -0.77 -7.49
C LEU A 206 -10.43 0.28 -6.95
N PHE A 207 -9.16 0.22 -7.36
CA PHE A 207 -8.18 1.24 -6.95
C PHE A 207 -8.36 2.55 -7.71
N SER A 208 -8.65 2.50 -9.03
CA SER A 208 -8.86 3.70 -9.83
C SER A 208 -10.13 4.47 -9.48
N GLU A 209 -11.10 3.85 -8.82
CA GLU A 209 -12.37 4.47 -8.42
C GLU A 209 -12.25 5.31 -7.14
N LEU A 210 -11.32 4.99 -6.24
CA LEU A 210 -11.16 5.69 -4.96
C LEU A 210 -11.02 7.22 -5.07
N PRO A 211 -10.27 7.79 -6.03
CA PRO A 211 -10.18 9.24 -6.19
C PRO A 211 -11.50 9.84 -6.67
N ALA A 212 -12.18 9.18 -7.61
CA ALA A 212 -13.45 9.64 -8.17
C ALA A 212 -14.57 9.60 -7.12
N ASN A 213 -14.64 8.51 -6.34
CA ASN A 213 -15.61 8.37 -5.25
C ASN A 213 -15.37 9.43 -4.16
N TYR A 214 -14.10 9.74 -3.87
CA TYR A 214 -13.74 10.82 -2.94
C TYR A 214 -14.20 12.19 -3.42
N LEU A 215 -13.93 12.53 -4.69
CA LEU A 215 -14.26 13.83 -5.26
C LEU A 215 -15.76 14.03 -5.50
N THR A 216 -16.51 12.95 -5.77
CA THR A 216 -17.97 13.04 -5.98
C THR A 216 -18.76 12.99 -4.67
N GLY A 217 -18.11 12.75 -3.53
CA GLY A 217 -18.77 12.59 -2.24
C GLY A 217 -19.50 11.25 -2.05
N ASN A 218 -19.45 10.36 -3.04
CA ASN A 218 -20.02 9.01 -3.00
C ASN A 218 -19.13 8.02 -2.23
N VAL A 219 -18.58 8.44 -1.09
CA VAL A 219 -17.70 7.59 -0.30
C VAL A 219 -18.50 6.77 0.70
N GLN A 220 -18.74 5.51 0.35
CA GLN A 220 -19.27 4.51 1.27
C GLN A 220 -18.22 3.43 1.53
N LEU A 221 -18.29 2.80 2.70
CA LEU A 221 -17.45 1.63 2.97
C LEU A 221 -17.97 0.46 2.14
N GLU A 222 -17.15 0.00 1.20
CA GLU A 222 -17.55 -1.06 0.27
C GLU A 222 -16.85 -2.37 0.60
N TYR A 223 -17.64 -3.38 0.94
CA TYR A 223 -17.13 -4.71 1.30
C TYR A 223 -16.43 -5.43 0.13
N VAL A 224 -16.70 -4.99 -1.10
CA VAL A 224 -16.08 -5.54 -2.32
C VAL A 224 -14.56 -5.34 -2.30
N HIS A 225 -14.07 -4.15 -1.91
CA HIS A 225 -12.63 -3.91 -1.78
C HIS A 225 -11.97 -4.90 -0.81
N TRP A 226 -12.66 -5.22 0.29
CA TRP A 226 -12.17 -6.16 1.29
C TRP A 226 -12.21 -7.59 0.78
N GLY A 227 -13.33 -8.07 0.24
CA GLY A 227 -13.50 -9.46 -0.19
C GLY A 227 -12.46 -9.87 -1.22
N ILE A 228 -12.24 -9.05 -2.25
CA ILE A 228 -11.34 -9.36 -3.36
C ILE A 228 -9.88 -9.34 -2.91
N ASN A 229 -9.48 -8.30 -2.20
CA ASN A 229 -8.08 -8.17 -1.77
C ASN A 229 -7.71 -9.13 -0.64
N LEU A 230 -8.64 -9.47 0.27
CA LEU A 230 -8.44 -10.57 1.21
C LEU A 230 -8.29 -11.91 0.49
N GLY A 231 -9.05 -12.15 -0.59
CA GLY A 231 -8.87 -13.30 -1.46
C GLY A 231 -7.45 -13.38 -2.04
N ILE A 232 -6.93 -12.26 -2.57
CA ILE A 232 -5.56 -12.17 -3.08
C ILE A 232 -4.54 -12.47 -1.98
N ILE A 233 -4.70 -11.87 -0.79
CA ILE A 233 -3.82 -12.11 0.36
C ILE A 233 -3.78 -13.60 0.69
N LEU A 234 -4.94 -14.25 0.79
CA LEU A 234 -5.04 -15.67 1.12
C LEU A 234 -4.36 -16.55 0.07
N VAL A 235 -4.66 -16.35 -1.21
CA VAL A 235 -4.06 -17.12 -2.31
C VAL A 235 -2.54 -16.97 -2.33
N PHE A 236 -2.03 -15.74 -2.24
CA PHE A 236 -0.59 -15.49 -2.26
C PHE A 236 0.11 -16.05 -1.03
N LEU A 237 -0.46 -15.94 0.17
CA LEU A 237 0.14 -16.51 1.38
C LEU A 237 0.14 -18.04 1.36
N LEU A 238 -0.95 -18.67 0.89
CA LEU A 238 -1.03 -20.12 0.77
C LEU A 238 0.01 -20.64 -0.22
N LEU A 239 0.00 -20.13 -1.46
CA LEU A 239 0.98 -20.50 -2.48
C LEU A 239 2.40 -20.18 -2.04
N GLY A 240 2.61 -18.99 -1.48
CA GLY A 240 3.90 -18.54 -0.95
C GLY A 240 4.46 -19.48 0.10
N SER A 241 3.64 -19.86 1.08
CA SER A 241 4.06 -20.76 2.15
C SER A 241 4.39 -22.17 1.66
N LEU A 242 3.63 -22.70 0.69
CA LEU A 242 3.85 -24.02 0.10
C LEU A 242 5.13 -24.05 -0.74
N LEU A 243 5.32 -23.06 -1.61
CA LEU A 243 6.49 -22.96 -2.48
C LEU A 243 7.76 -22.68 -1.67
N TYR A 244 7.68 -21.82 -0.64
CA TYR A 244 8.82 -21.48 0.19
C TYR A 244 9.38 -22.69 0.96
N ARG A 245 8.53 -23.66 1.35
CA ARG A 245 8.98 -24.91 1.98
C ARG A 245 9.86 -25.73 1.05
N ARG A 246 9.56 -25.73 -0.25
CA ARG A 246 10.25 -26.52 -1.28
C ARG A 246 11.48 -25.82 -1.88
N LYS A 247 11.65 -24.53 -1.61
CA LYS A 247 12.77 -23.73 -2.14
C LYS A 247 14.12 -24.30 -1.71
N SER A 248 15.02 -24.56 -2.66
CA SER A 248 16.43 -24.82 -2.41
C SER A 248 17.16 -23.50 -2.16
N TYR A 249 18.12 -23.53 -1.24
CA TYR A 249 19.02 -22.41 -0.91
C TYR A 249 20.44 -22.81 -1.28
#